data_AF-A0A1F5BI80-F1
#
_entry.id   AF-A0A1F5BI80-F1
#
_cell.length_a   1.000
_cell.length_b   1.000
_cell.length_c   1.000
_cell.angle_alpha   90.00
_cell.angle_beta   90.00
_cell.angle_gamma   90.00
#
_symmetry.space_group_name_H-M   'P 1'
#
loop_
_entity.id
_entity.type
_entity.pdbx_description
1 polymer ?
#
loop_
_entity_poly.entity_id
_entity_poly.type
_entity_poly.pdbx_seq_one_letter_code
_entity_poly.pdbx_strand_id
1 'polypeptide(L)'
;MRKHWLPIILISAIALGAMACFPYAGQQYYARAPRFEPTHPSQVRLLRSEPRRPHIQLGEVWIRPDPGMSPNYVENTLKSRAAALGANALVIVEDRYFKQNVVRSYWHGRRYYRDRVIVGVAIRYR
;
A
#
# COMPACT_ATOMS: atom_id res chain seq x y z
N MET A 1 13.99 -15.00 48.89
CA MET A 1 12.78 -14.43 48.24
C MET A 1 13.06 -13.47 47.05
N ARG A 2 14.30 -13.32 46.53
CA ARG A 2 14.63 -12.33 45.44
C ARG A 2 14.99 -12.93 44.06
N LYS A 3 15.14 -14.25 43.93
CA LYS A 3 15.74 -14.89 42.74
C LYS A 3 14.80 -15.02 41.53
N HIS A 4 13.48 -15.09 41.76
CA HIS A 4 12.47 -15.20 40.68
C HIS A 4 12.03 -13.84 40.09
N TRP A 5 12.43 -12.73 40.70
CA TRP A 5 12.00 -11.39 40.26
C TRP A 5 12.80 -10.89 39.04
N LEU A 6 14.08 -11.26 38.95
CA LEU A 6 14.95 -10.93 37.83
C LEU A 6 14.45 -11.49 36.47
N PRO A 7 14.07 -12.79 36.35
CA PRO A 7 13.54 -13.29 35.08
C PRO A 7 12.18 -12.69 34.73
N ILE A 8 11.34 -12.34 35.72
CA ILE A 8 10.03 -11.70 35.48
C ILE A 8 10.21 -10.29 34.90
N ILE A 9 11.16 -9.50 35.42
CA ILE A 9 11.47 -8.16 34.89
C ILE A 9 12.02 -8.25 33.47
N LEU A 10 12.89 -9.22 33.19
CA LEU A 10 13.45 -9.44 31.85
C LEU A 10 12.36 -9.84 30.82
N ILE A 11 11.45 -10.75 31.18
CA ILE A 11 10.34 -11.16 30.31
C ILE A 11 9.37 -9.99 30.08
N SER A 12 9.09 -9.18 31.11
CA SER A 12 8.24 -7.99 30.98
C SER A 12 8.85 -6.93 30.06
N ALA A 13 10.17 -6.71 30.12
CA ALA A 13 10.85 -5.73 29.27
C ALA A 13 10.85 -6.16 27.79
N ILE A 14 10.98 -7.47 27.51
CA ILE A 14 10.91 -8.02 26.15
C ILE A 14 9.48 -7.95 25.61
N ALA A 15 8.47 -8.22 26.45
CA ALA A 15 7.06 -8.16 26.05
C ALA A 15 6.60 -6.74 25.65
N LEU A 16 7.14 -5.69 26.28
CA LEU A 16 6.82 -4.29 25.96
C LEU A 16 7.44 -3.80 24.64
N GLY A 17 8.52 -4.41 24.17
CA GLY A 17 9.19 -4.02 22.91
C GLY A 17 8.51 -4.55 21.63
N ALA A 18 7.55 -5.48 21.75
CA ALA A 18 6.93 -6.17 20.62
C ALA A 18 5.64 -5.51 20.11
N MET A 19 5.30 -4.28 20.54
CA MET A 19 4.16 -3.53 20.01
C MET A 19 4.42 -3.03 18.57
N ALA A 20 4.32 -3.99 17.65
CA ALA A 20 3.88 -3.96 16.27
C ALA A 20 3.92 -2.60 15.54
N CYS A 21 4.98 -2.40 14.76
CA CYS A 21 4.99 -1.43 13.68
C CYS A 21 4.12 -1.95 12.53
N PHE A 22 2.82 -1.61 12.51
CA PHE A 22 1.98 -1.90 11.36
C PHE A 22 2.32 -0.90 10.25
N PRO A 23 2.69 -1.35 9.03
CA PRO A 23 3.12 -0.43 7.98
C PRO A 23 1.98 0.49 7.54
N TYR A 24 2.22 1.80 7.57
CA TYR A 24 1.29 2.82 7.08
C TYR A 24 1.11 2.75 5.55
N ALA A 25 2.10 2.24 4.82
CA ALA A 25 2.03 2.03 3.37
C ALA A 25 2.71 0.72 2.98
N GLY A 26 2.25 0.09 1.91
CA GLY A 26 2.80 -1.16 1.43
C GLY A 26 2.46 -1.45 -0.02
N GLN A 27 3.08 -2.50 -0.54
CA GLN A 27 2.87 -3.00 -1.89
C GLN A 27 2.97 -4.53 -1.88
N GLN A 28 2.23 -5.19 -2.76
CA GLN A 28 2.20 -6.64 -2.87
C GLN A 28 2.01 -7.04 -4.33
N TYR A 29 2.91 -7.86 -4.86
CA TYR A 29 2.76 -8.45 -6.20
C TYR A 29 1.61 -9.47 -6.23
N TYR A 30 0.93 -9.56 -7.37
CA TYR A 30 0.08 -10.72 -7.65
C TYR A 30 0.92 -11.96 -7.94
N ALA A 31 0.44 -13.14 -7.52
CA ALA A 31 1.21 -14.37 -7.50
C ALA A 31 1.80 -14.78 -8.87
N ARG A 32 1.14 -14.41 -9.97
CA ARG A 32 1.56 -14.73 -11.35
C ARG A 32 1.93 -13.48 -12.17
N ALA A 33 2.10 -12.33 -11.53
CA ALA A 33 2.51 -11.13 -12.23
C ALA A 33 3.99 -11.23 -12.62
N PRO A 34 4.35 -10.88 -13.87
CA PRO A 34 5.75 -10.73 -14.26
C PRO A 34 6.43 -9.63 -13.42
N ARG A 35 7.73 -9.81 -13.17
CA ARG A 35 8.55 -8.83 -12.46
C ARG A 35 9.27 -7.94 -13.46
N PHE A 36 9.26 -6.64 -13.18
CA PHE A 36 10.00 -5.66 -13.94
C PHE A 36 10.92 -4.88 -13.03
N GLU A 37 11.91 -4.23 -13.61
CA GLU A 37 12.70 -3.25 -12.90
C GLU A 37 11.82 -2.09 -12.40
N PRO A 38 12.14 -1.52 -11.23
CA PRO A 38 11.49 -0.32 -10.74
C PRO A 38 11.49 0.81 -11.78
N THR A 39 10.37 1.50 -11.94
CA THR A 39 10.28 2.71 -12.76
C THR A 39 10.60 3.94 -11.93
N HIS A 40 10.65 5.11 -12.57
CA HIS A 40 10.76 6.37 -11.83
C HIS A 40 9.37 6.79 -11.29
N PRO A 41 9.24 7.15 -9.99
CA PRO A 41 7.96 7.58 -9.41
C PRO A 41 7.25 8.72 -10.15
N SER A 42 8.00 9.65 -10.76
CA SER A 42 7.45 10.76 -11.55
C SER A 42 6.74 10.31 -12.83
N GLN A 43 7.10 9.13 -13.37
CA GLN A 43 6.50 8.55 -14.57
C GLN A 43 5.22 7.76 -14.25
N VAL A 44 4.94 7.48 -12.98
CA VAL A 44 3.75 6.73 -12.57
C VAL A 44 2.53 7.65 -12.59
N ARG A 45 1.56 7.29 -13.43
CA ARG A 45 0.28 8.01 -13.51
C ARG A 45 -0.73 7.45 -12.52
N LEU A 46 -1.28 8.30 -11.67
CA LEU A 46 -2.45 7.96 -10.86
C LEU A 46 -3.70 8.06 -11.72
N LEU A 47 -4.44 6.96 -11.82
CA LEU A 47 -5.65 6.86 -12.62
C LEU A 47 -6.85 6.70 -11.69
N ARG A 48 -7.85 7.55 -11.88
CA ARG A 48 -9.17 7.48 -11.23
C ARG A 48 -10.29 7.10 -12.21
N SER A 49 -9.90 6.65 -13.40
CA SER A 49 -10.76 6.15 -14.47
C SER A 49 -10.15 4.87 -15.04
N GLU A 50 -10.97 4.06 -15.71
CA GLU A 50 -10.49 2.83 -16.34
C GLU A 50 -9.36 3.10 -17.35
N PRO A 51 -8.26 2.34 -17.29
CA PRO A 51 -7.16 2.46 -18.25
C PRO A 51 -7.58 1.95 -19.62
N ARG A 52 -7.46 2.81 -20.63
CA ARG A 52 -7.89 2.52 -22.01
C ARG A 52 -6.90 1.69 -22.83
N ARG A 53 -5.63 1.70 -22.45
CA ARG A 53 -4.56 1.02 -23.18
C ARG A 53 -4.39 -0.41 -22.66
N PRO A 54 -4.02 -1.39 -23.50
CA PRO A 54 -3.64 -2.72 -23.03
C PRO A 54 -2.55 -2.66 -21.96
N HIS A 55 -2.75 -3.43 -20.89
CA HIS A 55 -1.87 -3.40 -19.72
C HIS A 55 -1.85 -4.77 -19.04
N ILE A 56 -0.95 -4.92 -18.09
CA ILE A 56 -0.84 -6.05 -17.19
C ILE A 56 -0.92 -5.53 -15.75
N GLN A 57 -1.63 -6.25 -14.89
CA GLN A 57 -1.71 -5.93 -13.47
C GLN A 57 -0.55 -6.60 -12.73
N LEU A 58 0.20 -5.80 -11.98
CA LEU A 58 1.41 -6.23 -11.28
C LEU A 58 1.15 -6.57 -9.82
N GLY A 59 0.22 -5.86 -9.19
CA GLY A 59 -0.08 -6.03 -7.78
C GLY A 59 -0.91 -4.90 -7.20
N GLU A 60 -1.03 -4.90 -5.88
CA GLU A 60 -1.73 -3.89 -5.10
C GLU A 60 -0.72 -2.98 -4.38
N VAL A 61 -1.07 -1.72 -4.27
CA VAL A 61 -0.38 -0.71 -3.47
C VAL A 61 -1.40 -0.08 -2.53
N TRP A 62 -1.05 0.10 -1.27
CA TRP A 62 -1.93 0.74 -0.31
C TRP A 62 -1.19 1.73 0.58
N ILE A 63 -1.95 2.69 1.09
CA ILE A 63 -1.55 3.60 2.15
C ILE A 63 -2.73 3.81 3.11
N ARG A 64 -2.41 3.98 4.39
CA ARG A 64 -3.32 4.35 5.47
C ARG A 64 -2.92 5.75 5.96
N PRO A 65 -3.54 6.81 5.42
CA PRO A 65 -3.18 8.15 5.81
C PRO A 65 -3.62 8.47 7.24
N ASP A 66 -2.74 9.16 7.96
CA ASP A 66 -3.08 9.83 9.21
C ASP A 66 -3.81 11.14 8.93
N PRO A 67 -4.64 11.64 9.88
CA PRO A 67 -5.35 12.90 9.73
C PRO A 67 -4.38 14.06 9.46
N GLY A 68 -4.73 14.93 8.51
CA GLY A 68 -3.91 16.08 8.14
C GLY A 68 -2.78 15.77 7.14
N MET A 69 -2.59 14.50 6.76
CA MET A 69 -1.64 14.16 5.69
C MET A 69 -2.08 14.78 4.36
N SER A 70 -1.14 15.46 3.68
CA SER A 70 -1.45 16.19 2.44
C SER A 70 -1.71 15.23 1.26
N PRO A 71 -2.60 15.59 0.31
CA PRO A 71 -2.83 14.81 -0.90
C PRO A 71 -1.54 14.52 -1.66
N ASN A 72 -0.67 15.53 -1.83
CA ASN A 72 0.59 15.38 -2.55
C ASN A 72 1.51 14.32 -1.91
N TYR A 73 1.59 14.27 -0.58
CA TYR A 73 2.40 13.26 0.10
C TYR A 73 1.85 11.85 -0.12
N VAL A 74 0.53 11.70 -0.01
CA VAL A 74 -0.16 10.42 -0.26
C VAL A 74 0.07 9.97 -1.69
N GLU A 75 -0.14 10.86 -2.67
CA GLU A 75 0.05 10.57 -4.08
C GLU A 75 1.50 10.19 -4.41
N ASN A 76 2.48 10.94 -3.89
CA ASN A 76 3.89 10.64 -4.08
C ASN A 76 4.28 9.30 -3.46
N THR A 77 3.74 8.98 -2.29
CA THR A 77 3.97 7.68 -1.65
C THR A 77 3.39 6.54 -2.49
N LEU A 78 2.15 6.68 -2.95
CA LEU A 78 1.50 5.70 -3.83
C LEU A 78 2.27 5.50 -5.13
N LYS A 79 2.70 6.59 -5.79
CA LYS A 79 3.54 6.55 -6.99
C LYS A 79 4.87 5.85 -6.74
N SER A 80 5.53 6.15 -5.61
CA SER A 80 6.81 5.53 -5.25
C SER A 80 6.70 4.02 -5.09
N ARG A 81 5.66 3.55 -4.39
CA ARG A 81 5.40 2.12 -4.20
C ARG A 81 5.01 1.41 -5.50
N ALA A 82 4.16 2.04 -6.30
CA ALA A 82 3.82 1.51 -7.63
C ALA A 82 5.05 1.44 -8.55
N ALA A 83 5.93 2.44 -8.49
CA ALA A 83 7.16 2.46 -9.25
C ALA A 83 8.11 1.33 -8.85
N ALA A 84 8.19 1.01 -7.55
CA ALA A 84 8.94 -0.13 -7.04
C ALA A 84 8.40 -1.50 -7.51
N LEU A 85 7.16 -1.56 -8.00
CA LEU A 85 6.61 -2.74 -8.69
C LEU A 85 6.95 -2.78 -10.19
N GLY A 86 7.54 -1.71 -10.72
CA GLY A 86 7.79 -1.54 -12.16
C GLY A 86 6.55 -1.06 -12.94
N ALA A 87 5.61 -0.40 -12.27
CA ALA A 87 4.37 0.08 -12.87
C ALA A 87 4.57 1.39 -13.62
N ASN A 88 3.75 1.63 -14.66
CA ASN A 88 3.65 2.93 -15.33
C ASN A 88 2.41 3.71 -14.86
N ALA A 89 1.44 3.03 -14.27
CA ALA A 89 0.26 3.65 -13.72
C ALA A 89 -0.25 2.89 -12.50
N LEU A 90 -1.00 3.60 -11.66
CA LEU A 90 -1.68 3.07 -10.50
C LEU A 90 -3.16 3.43 -10.61
N VAL A 91 -4.01 2.42 -10.76
CA VAL A 91 -5.47 2.59 -10.83
C VAL A 91 -6.01 2.59 -9.41
N ILE A 92 -6.58 3.70 -8.95
CA ILE A 92 -7.18 3.78 -7.61
C ILE A 92 -8.51 3.04 -7.61
N VAL A 93 -8.64 2.05 -6.75
CA VAL A 93 -9.81 1.16 -6.66
C VAL A 93 -10.60 1.37 -5.38
N GLU A 94 -9.96 1.88 -4.33
CA GLU A 94 -10.58 2.24 -3.06
C GLU A 94 -9.94 3.53 -2.51
N ASP A 95 -10.76 4.48 -2.05
CA ASP A 95 -10.32 5.74 -1.44
C ASP A 95 -11.29 6.10 -0.32
N ARG A 96 -10.98 5.65 0.89
CA ARG A 96 -11.76 5.94 2.11
C ARG A 96 -11.30 7.18 2.85
N TYR A 97 -10.21 7.80 2.41
CA TYR A 97 -9.62 8.95 3.09
C TYR A 97 -10.07 10.26 2.46
N PHE A 98 -9.78 10.48 1.17
CA PHE A 98 -10.19 11.69 0.46
C PHE A 98 -11.57 11.55 -0.19
N LYS A 99 -12.10 10.32 -0.30
CA LYS A 99 -13.42 10.02 -0.90
C LYS A 99 -13.55 10.53 -2.34
N GLN A 100 -12.45 10.48 -3.09
CA GLN A 100 -12.41 10.84 -4.51
C GLN A 100 -12.87 9.68 -5.40
N ASN A 101 -12.99 9.93 -6.70
CA ASN A 101 -13.40 8.92 -7.69
C ASN A 101 -12.44 7.70 -7.69
N VAL A 102 -13.02 6.51 -7.83
CA VAL A 102 -12.32 5.22 -7.85
C VAL A 102 -12.88 4.29 -8.93
N VAL A 103 -12.07 3.35 -9.38
CA VAL A 103 -12.40 2.36 -10.41
C VAL A 103 -12.70 1.01 -9.77
N ARG A 104 -13.94 0.80 -9.31
CA ARG A 104 -14.32 -0.41 -8.56
C ARG A 104 -14.30 -1.69 -9.40
N SER A 105 -14.63 -1.60 -10.68
CA SER A 105 -14.63 -2.72 -11.65
C SER A 105 -13.27 -3.41 -11.77
N TYR A 106 -12.20 -2.71 -11.40
CA TYR A 106 -10.83 -3.13 -11.58
C TYR A 106 -10.28 -4.01 -10.44
N TRP A 107 -11.07 -4.20 -9.39
CA TRP A 107 -10.65 -4.88 -8.17
C TRP A 107 -11.64 -5.98 -7.77
N HIS A 108 -11.13 -7.21 -7.68
CA HIS A 108 -11.87 -8.40 -7.25
C HIS A 108 -11.39 -8.91 -5.87
N GLY A 109 -10.57 -8.12 -5.18
CA GLY A 109 -9.95 -8.51 -3.92
C GLY A 109 -10.99 -8.64 -2.80
N ARG A 110 -10.90 -9.72 -2.02
CA ARG A 110 -11.76 -9.97 -0.83
C ARG A 110 -11.32 -9.17 0.40
N ARG A 111 -10.39 -8.21 0.27
CA ARG A 111 -9.73 -7.57 1.41
C ARG A 111 -10.61 -6.46 1.96
N TYR A 112 -11.28 -6.72 3.08
CA TYR A 112 -12.03 -5.69 3.80
C TYR A 112 -11.04 -4.72 4.45
N TYR A 113 -11.03 -3.47 3.99
CA TYR A 113 -10.30 -2.40 4.65
C TYR A 113 -11.24 -1.67 5.61
N ARG A 114 -10.95 -1.78 6.91
CA ARG A 114 -11.79 -1.23 7.98
C ARG A 114 -11.68 0.29 8.13
N ASP A 115 -10.55 0.87 7.72
CA ASP A 115 -10.14 2.25 8.08
C ASP A 115 -9.86 3.16 6.88
N ARG A 116 -9.37 4.38 7.15
CA ARG A 116 -8.84 5.37 6.20
C ARG A 116 -7.74 4.72 5.35
N VAL A 117 -8.11 4.15 4.21
CA VAL A 117 -7.19 3.51 3.28
C VAL A 117 -7.36 4.09 1.89
N ILE A 118 -6.28 4.13 1.15
CA ILE A 118 -6.30 4.28 -0.30
C ILE A 118 -5.58 3.08 -0.88
N VAL A 119 -6.21 2.42 -1.84
CA VAL A 119 -5.71 1.21 -2.50
C VAL A 119 -5.73 1.44 -4.00
N GLY A 120 -4.66 1.03 -4.66
CA GLY A 120 -4.60 1.01 -6.11
C GLY A 120 -3.99 -0.27 -6.65
N VAL A 121 -4.39 -0.62 -7.87
CA VAL A 121 -3.81 -1.71 -8.64
C VAL A 121 -2.72 -1.14 -9.54
N ALA A 122 -1.50 -1.58 -9.31
CA ALA A 122 -0.33 -1.19 -10.07
C ALA A 122 -0.34 -1.90 -11.43
N ILE A 123 -0.22 -1.13 -12.51
CA ILE A 123 -0.26 -1.65 -13.87
C ILE A 123 0.95 -1.20 -14.69
N ARG A 124 1.37 -2.07 -15.60
CA ARG A 124 2.35 -1.74 -16.65
C ARG A 124 1.65 -1.79 -17.99
N TYR A 125 1.88 -0.79 -18.83
CA TYR A 125 1.37 -0.83 -20.20
C TYR A 125 2.18 -1.84 -21.01
N ARG A 126 1.52 -2.48 -21.97
CA ARG A 126 2.18 -3.31 -22.97
C ARG A 126 2.84 -2.43 -24.02
#